data_AF-A0A7S0TM09-F1
#
_entry.id   AF-A0A7S0TM09-F1
#
_cell.length_a   1.000
_cell.length_b   1.000
_cell.length_c   1.000
_cell.angle_alpha   90.00
_cell.angle_beta   90.00
_cell.angle_gamma   90.00
#
_symmetry.space_group_name_H-M   'P 1'
#
loop_
_entity.id
_entity.type
_entity.pdbx_description
1 polymer ?
#
loop_
_entity_poly.entity_id
_entity_poly.type
_entity_poly.pdbx_seq_one_letter_code
_entity_poly.pdbx_strand_id
1 'polypeptide(L)'
;GRLELHSGLGSAYPLTFAGSSPRNSRLTVGLQDPTRPRVLSLPAASGTVVTSGNLPDVFEDVTFIGQVTFRGGASFEREDVALGERGGGANVEVNAPLEGSVPLRFEGRSYDGLTLSLGVEEPTGGNVLMLPDVTGTVISTGNFPEVFESLHVHGEAALSGVTDLAGASTTLGSPGSTVSLSSYLAGRYPLVFGPGGAGAGSTTWEVPPPPPPGGGG
;
A
#
# COMPACT_ATOMS: atom_id res chain seq x y z
N GLY A 1 -33.69 29.86 45.53
CA GLY A 1 -32.87 29.76 46.74
C GLY A 1 -31.45 29.42 46.34
N ARG A 2 -30.46 30.16 46.83
CA ARG A 2 -29.03 29.88 46.60
C ARG A 2 -28.55 29.09 47.82
N LEU A 3 -28.20 27.81 47.64
CA LEU A 3 -27.55 27.04 48.68
C LEU A 3 -26.04 27.30 48.56
N GLU A 4 -25.46 27.93 49.57
CA GLU A 4 -24.01 28.08 49.68
C GLU A 4 -23.53 27.39 50.94
N LEU A 5 -22.67 26.39 50.77
CA LEU A 5 -22.08 25.63 51.85
C LEU A 5 -20.62 26.08 52.01
N HIS A 6 -20.36 26.81 53.09
CA HIS A 6 -19.04 27.39 53.42
C HIS A 6 -18.29 26.60 54.51
N SER A 7 -18.78 25.42 54.91
CA SER A 7 -18.21 24.60 55.98
C SER A 7 -17.48 23.36 55.46
N GLY A 8 -16.52 22.86 56.26
CA GLY A 8 -15.83 21.61 56.01
C GLY A 8 -16.82 20.44 55.99
N LEU A 9 -16.99 19.85 54.82
CA LEU A 9 -17.87 18.70 54.58
C LEU A 9 -17.19 17.41 55.07
N GLY A 10 -17.16 17.19 56.39
CA GLY A 10 -16.36 16.14 57.04
C GLY A 10 -16.92 14.71 57.03
N SER A 11 -17.84 14.38 56.11
CA SER A 11 -18.34 13.00 55.94
C SER A 11 -18.06 12.50 54.53
N ALA A 12 -18.04 11.18 54.33
CA ALA A 12 -17.83 10.59 53.00
C ALA A 12 -18.93 10.93 52.00
N TYR A 13 -20.10 11.43 52.45
CA TYR A 13 -21.29 11.73 51.63
C TYR A 13 -21.94 13.05 52.07
N PRO A 14 -21.28 14.19 51.86
CA PRO A 14 -21.73 15.44 52.44
C PRO A 14 -22.93 16.08 51.73
N LEU A 15 -23.23 15.65 50.51
CA LEU A 15 -24.41 16.05 49.76
C LEU A 15 -25.29 14.83 49.50
N THR A 16 -26.50 14.85 50.07
CA THR A 16 -27.51 13.82 49.89
C THR A 16 -28.78 14.43 49.31
N PHE A 17 -29.22 13.91 48.17
CA PHE A 17 -30.47 14.27 47.52
C PHE A 17 -31.47 13.13 47.74
N ALA A 18 -32.63 13.45 48.32
CA ALA A 18 -33.73 12.51 48.48
C ALA A 18 -34.76 12.71 47.39
N GLY A 19 -35.25 11.61 46.81
CA GLY A 19 -36.41 11.67 45.92
C GLY A 19 -37.71 11.97 46.70
N SER A 20 -38.75 12.40 45.99
CA SER A 20 -40.09 12.65 46.56
C SER A 20 -40.87 11.37 46.90
N SER A 21 -40.32 10.19 46.61
CA SER A 21 -40.95 8.90 46.89
C SER A 21 -40.69 8.44 48.33
N PRO A 22 -41.67 7.77 49.00
CA PRO A 22 -41.47 7.17 50.32
C PRO A 22 -40.45 6.02 50.36
N ARG A 23 -40.05 5.49 49.20
CA ARG A 23 -38.97 4.50 49.10
C ARG A 23 -37.66 5.28 49.15
N ASN A 24 -36.88 5.07 50.20
CA ASN A 24 -35.69 5.81 50.62
C ASN A 24 -34.48 5.78 49.64
N SER A 25 -34.69 5.83 48.33
CA SER A 25 -33.62 6.00 47.35
C SER A 25 -33.01 7.39 47.50
N ARG A 26 -31.73 7.40 47.88
CA ARG A 26 -30.92 8.61 48.06
C ARG A 26 -29.82 8.62 47.01
N LEU A 27 -29.62 9.78 46.38
CA LEU A 27 -28.40 10.06 45.64
C LEU A 27 -27.43 10.75 46.59
N THR A 28 -26.27 10.15 46.80
CA THR A 28 -25.21 10.74 47.62
C THR A 28 -24.03 11.08 46.73
N VAL A 29 -23.54 12.31 46.78
CA VAL A 29 -22.25 12.66 46.18
C VAL A 29 -21.21 12.43 47.25
N GLY A 30 -20.39 11.39 47.05
CA GLY A 30 -19.28 11.08 47.93
C GLY A 30 -17.96 11.59 47.40
N LEU A 31 -17.12 12.11 48.30
CA LEU A 31 -15.77 12.55 47.98
C LEU A 31 -14.82 11.75 48.87
N GLN A 32 -13.84 11.09 48.27
CA GLN A 32 -12.71 10.56 49.03
C GLN A 32 -11.82 11.72 49.49
N ASP A 33 -11.16 11.56 50.63
CA ASP A 33 -10.24 12.56 51.17
C ASP A 33 -9.16 12.91 50.11
N PRO A 34 -9.16 14.15 49.60
CA PRO A 34 -8.25 14.51 48.54
C PRO A 34 -6.85 14.75 49.14
N THR A 35 -5.81 14.17 48.54
CA THR A 35 -4.42 14.36 49.01
C THR A 35 -3.85 15.74 48.69
N ARG A 36 -4.54 16.54 47.87
CA ARG A 36 -4.25 17.93 47.46
C ARG A 36 -5.55 18.61 47.02
N PRO A 37 -5.66 19.96 46.96
CA PRO A 37 -6.85 20.64 46.46
C PRO A 37 -7.31 20.12 45.08
N ARG A 38 -8.62 19.89 44.93
CA ARG A 38 -9.28 19.45 43.69
C ARG A 38 -10.49 20.33 43.42
N VAL A 39 -10.74 20.62 42.15
CA VAL A 39 -11.93 21.34 41.69
C VAL A 39 -12.64 20.45 40.68
N LEU A 40 -13.90 20.11 40.96
CA LEU A 40 -14.81 19.51 39.98
C LEU A 40 -15.71 20.62 39.45
N SER A 41 -15.54 20.98 38.18
CA SER A 41 -16.37 21.98 37.51
C SER A 41 -17.36 21.29 36.58
N LEU A 42 -18.64 21.63 36.70
CA LEU A 42 -19.66 21.24 35.74
C LEU A 42 -19.94 22.47 34.85
N PRO A 43 -19.86 22.34 33.52
CA PRO A 43 -20.14 23.45 32.63
C PRO A 43 -21.60 23.88 32.75
N ALA A 44 -21.90 25.14 32.39
CA ALA A 44 -23.26 25.62 32.25
C ALA A 44 -23.91 25.05 30.97
N ALA A 45 -24.02 23.73 30.90
CA ALA A 45 -24.59 22.97 29.79
C ALA A 45 -25.56 21.91 30.33
N SER A 46 -26.58 21.59 29.53
CA SER A 46 -27.47 20.46 29.81
C SER A 46 -26.83 19.15 29.34
N GLY A 47 -27.10 18.05 30.04
CA GLY A 47 -26.61 16.73 29.66
C GLY A 47 -26.64 15.73 30.81
N THR A 48 -26.17 14.51 30.53
CA THR A 48 -26.04 13.43 31.51
C THR A 48 -24.58 13.25 31.89
N VAL A 49 -24.27 13.17 33.19
CA VAL A 49 -22.95 12.73 33.64
C VAL A 49 -22.84 11.23 33.40
N VAL A 50 -21.88 10.83 32.55
CA VAL A 50 -21.60 9.43 32.26
C VAL A 50 -20.64 8.87 33.30
N THR A 51 -20.98 7.71 33.84
CA THR A 51 -20.24 6.92 34.83
C THR A 51 -20.19 5.48 34.36
N SER A 52 -19.42 4.63 35.04
CA SER A 52 -19.42 3.19 34.73
C SER A 52 -20.80 2.51 34.90
N GLY A 53 -21.71 3.09 35.69
CA GLY A 53 -23.06 2.54 35.91
C GLY A 53 -24.11 2.95 34.88
N ASN A 54 -23.82 3.97 34.06
CA ASN A 54 -24.72 4.46 33.00
C ASN A 54 -23.96 4.75 31.70
N LEU A 55 -22.90 3.98 31.44
CA LEU A 55 -22.17 4.02 30.17
C LEU A 55 -23.11 3.53 29.06
N PRO A 56 -23.38 4.33 28.02
CA PRO A 56 -24.23 3.89 26.92
C PRO A 56 -23.50 2.86 26.04
N ASP A 57 -24.26 2.02 25.36
CA ASP A 57 -23.71 1.07 24.37
C ASP A 57 -23.24 1.76 23.09
N VAL A 58 -23.78 2.96 22.81
CA VAL A 58 -23.47 3.76 21.61
C VAL A 58 -23.18 5.20 22.01
N PHE A 59 -22.12 5.74 21.44
CA PHE A 59 -21.80 7.16 21.48
C PHE A 59 -22.03 7.77 20.09
N GLU A 60 -22.73 8.89 20.02
CA GLU A 60 -23.01 9.62 18.78
C GLU A 60 -22.31 10.99 18.82
N ASP A 61 -21.86 11.48 17.66
CA ASP A 61 -21.25 12.81 17.48
C ASP A 61 -20.08 13.12 18.45
N VAL A 62 -19.21 12.14 18.69
CA VAL A 62 -18.08 12.29 19.61
C VAL A 62 -16.81 12.72 18.90
N THR A 63 -16.22 13.81 19.39
CA THR A 63 -14.84 14.22 19.08
C THR A 63 -13.94 13.91 20.26
N PHE A 64 -12.92 13.09 20.04
CA PHE A 64 -11.85 12.87 21.01
C PHE A 64 -10.74 13.91 20.78
N ILE A 65 -10.34 14.60 21.85
CA ILE A 65 -9.20 15.52 21.82
C ILE A 65 -7.99 14.82 22.45
N GLY A 66 -6.95 14.57 21.65
CA GLY A 66 -5.73 13.91 22.07
C GLY A 66 -5.65 12.43 21.65
N GLN A 67 -4.81 11.66 22.35
CA GLN A 67 -4.57 10.25 22.02
C GLN A 67 -5.74 9.37 22.46
N VAL A 68 -6.16 8.48 21.56
CA VAL A 68 -7.13 7.40 21.86
C VAL A 68 -6.41 6.05 21.76
N THR A 69 -6.80 5.09 22.60
CA THR A 69 -6.29 3.71 22.54
C THR A 69 -7.46 2.74 22.71
N PHE A 70 -7.69 1.93 21.69
CA PHE A 70 -8.68 0.85 21.73
C PHE A 70 -8.00 -0.46 22.13
N ARG A 71 -8.53 -1.13 23.16
CA ARG A 71 -8.08 -2.47 23.57
C ARG A 71 -9.12 -3.48 23.10
N GLY A 72 -8.72 -4.42 22.24
CA GLY A 72 -9.63 -5.43 21.65
C GLY A 72 -9.99 -5.21 20.19
N GLY A 73 -9.43 -4.18 19.54
CA GLY A 73 -9.66 -3.84 18.13
C GLY A 73 -10.60 -2.65 17.95
N ALA A 74 -10.67 -2.17 16.71
CA ALA A 74 -11.63 -1.16 16.27
C ALA A 74 -12.09 -1.55 14.86
N SER A 75 -13.40 -1.58 14.65
CA SER A 75 -14.00 -1.76 13.33
C SER A 75 -14.65 -0.45 12.91
N PHE A 76 -14.29 0.01 11.72
CA PHE A 76 -14.92 1.17 11.09
C PHE A 76 -15.80 0.62 9.99
N GLU A 77 -17.11 0.73 10.18
CA GLU A 77 -18.09 0.25 9.23
C GLU A 77 -18.80 1.44 8.60
N ARG A 78 -18.97 1.37 7.26
CA ARG A 78 -19.65 2.37 6.43
C ARG A 78 -18.79 3.63 6.24
N GLU A 79 -18.93 4.22 5.05
CA GLU A 79 -18.24 5.44 4.61
C GLU A 79 -16.70 5.34 4.56
N ASP A 80 -16.05 6.45 4.17
CA ASP A 80 -14.60 6.53 4.03
C ASP A 80 -13.94 6.86 5.38
N VAL A 81 -12.90 6.11 5.74
CA VAL A 81 -12.07 6.40 6.91
C VAL A 81 -10.86 7.22 6.49
N ALA A 82 -10.80 8.49 6.88
CA ALA A 82 -9.60 9.30 6.73
C ALA A 82 -8.61 8.98 7.85
N LEU A 83 -7.46 8.38 7.49
CA LEU A 83 -6.37 8.11 8.42
C LEU A 83 -5.30 9.21 8.30
N GLY A 84 -5.18 10.04 9.34
CA GLY A 84 -4.25 11.17 9.40
C GLY A 84 -4.84 12.50 8.89
N GLU A 85 -4.05 13.57 8.91
CA GLU A 85 -4.44 14.88 8.41
C GLU A 85 -3.91 15.13 6.99
N ARG A 86 -4.77 15.63 6.10
CA ARG A 86 -4.38 15.99 4.73
C ARG A 86 -3.30 17.09 4.75
N GLY A 87 -2.11 16.77 4.27
CA GLY A 87 -0.97 17.70 4.23
C GLY A 87 -0.18 17.80 5.54
N GLY A 88 -0.59 17.07 6.58
CA GLY A 88 0.22 16.82 7.77
C GLY A 88 1.16 15.63 7.54
N GLY A 89 2.31 15.63 8.19
CA GLY A 89 3.24 14.49 8.20
C GLY A 89 2.69 13.34 9.05
N ALA A 90 1.58 12.74 8.65
CA ALA A 90 1.00 11.59 9.32
C ALA A 90 1.61 10.30 8.74
N ASN A 91 2.16 9.46 9.62
CA ASN A 91 2.53 8.10 9.28
C ASN A 91 1.40 7.16 9.72
N VAL A 92 1.00 6.25 8.84
CA VAL A 92 0.19 5.09 9.22
C VAL A 92 1.18 3.95 9.51
N GLU A 93 1.42 3.69 10.79
CA GLU A 93 2.30 2.60 11.22
C GLU A 93 1.44 1.41 11.66
N VAL A 94 1.60 0.28 10.96
CA VAL A 94 0.94 -0.98 11.30
C VAL A 94 1.97 -1.92 11.92
N ASN A 95 1.96 -2.02 13.25
CA ASN A 95 2.89 -2.84 14.03
C ASN A 95 2.38 -4.28 14.26
N ALA A 96 1.48 -4.76 13.42
CA ALA A 96 0.91 -6.10 13.49
C ALA A 96 1.02 -6.80 12.13
N PRO A 97 1.14 -8.14 12.08
CA PRO A 97 1.00 -8.87 10.84
C PRO A 97 -0.34 -8.55 10.20
N LEU A 98 -0.31 -8.19 8.92
CA LEU A 98 -1.52 -8.13 8.11
C LEU A 98 -1.79 -9.56 7.61
N GLU A 99 -2.62 -10.30 8.35
CA GLU A 99 -2.93 -11.71 8.06
C GLU A 99 -4.00 -11.88 6.98
N GLY A 100 -4.04 -13.07 6.37
CA GLY A 100 -4.94 -13.40 5.26
C GLY A 100 -4.26 -13.34 3.89
N SER A 101 -4.87 -13.95 2.87
CA SER A 101 -4.29 -13.99 1.52
C SER A 101 -4.31 -12.63 0.81
N VAL A 102 -5.18 -11.72 1.25
CA VAL A 102 -5.35 -10.36 0.70
C VAL A 102 -5.56 -9.37 1.86
N PRO A 103 -4.48 -8.94 2.52
CA PRO A 103 -4.57 -7.99 3.62
C PRO A 103 -4.97 -6.57 3.19
N LEU A 104 -4.60 -6.16 1.98
CA LEU A 104 -4.87 -4.83 1.45
C LEU A 104 -5.69 -4.94 0.16
N ARG A 105 -6.91 -4.39 0.19
CA ARG A 105 -7.84 -4.37 -0.94
C ARG A 105 -8.20 -2.92 -1.25
N PHE A 106 -8.04 -2.54 -2.51
CA PHE A 106 -8.37 -1.23 -3.04
C PHE A 106 -9.60 -1.39 -3.94
N GLU A 107 -10.67 -0.68 -3.60
CA GLU A 107 -11.82 -0.47 -4.48
C GLU A 107 -11.57 0.79 -5.31
N GLY A 108 -12.05 0.79 -6.56
CA GLY A 108 -12.09 2.00 -7.38
C GLY A 108 -13.07 3.04 -6.81
N ARG A 109 -13.25 4.15 -7.54
CA ARG A 109 -14.24 5.19 -7.18
C ARG A 109 -15.69 4.70 -7.23
N SER A 110 -15.95 3.69 -8.05
CA SER A 110 -17.25 3.06 -8.17
C SER A 110 -17.25 1.84 -7.27
N TYR A 111 -18.27 1.71 -6.44
CA TYR A 111 -18.52 0.48 -5.69
C TYR A 111 -19.21 -0.53 -6.60
N ASP A 112 -18.43 -1.18 -7.45
CA ASP A 112 -18.89 -2.18 -8.42
C ASP A 112 -18.40 -3.60 -8.07
N GLY A 113 -17.64 -3.72 -6.98
CA GLY A 113 -17.07 -4.98 -6.50
C GLY A 113 -15.79 -5.37 -7.23
N LEU A 114 -15.30 -4.55 -8.17
CA LEU A 114 -14.02 -4.74 -8.84
C LEU A 114 -12.92 -4.11 -7.99
N THR A 115 -11.99 -4.96 -7.57
CA THR A 115 -10.94 -4.54 -6.63
C THR A 115 -9.56 -4.95 -7.07
N LEU A 116 -8.59 -4.10 -6.77
CA LEU A 116 -7.19 -4.45 -6.73
C LEU A 116 -6.84 -4.97 -5.33
N SER A 117 -5.99 -5.98 -5.26
CA SER A 117 -5.66 -6.67 -4.02
C SER A 117 -4.15 -6.86 -3.96
N LEU A 118 -3.51 -6.42 -2.89
CA LEU A 118 -2.11 -6.74 -2.59
C LEU A 118 -2.09 -7.91 -1.62
N GLY A 119 -1.88 -9.10 -2.17
CA GLY A 119 -1.70 -10.34 -1.43
C GLY A 119 -0.23 -10.68 -1.23
N VAL A 120 0.07 -11.40 -0.16
CA VAL A 120 1.40 -11.97 0.10
C VAL A 120 1.21 -13.46 0.31
N GLU A 121 1.84 -14.27 -0.54
CA GLU A 121 1.91 -15.72 -0.31
C GLU A 121 2.84 -16.01 0.87
N GLU A 122 2.69 -17.19 1.50
CA GLU A 122 3.50 -17.59 2.65
C GLU A 122 5.01 -17.44 2.35
N PRO A 123 5.70 -16.48 2.97
CA PRO A 123 7.08 -16.20 2.63
C PRO A 123 8.00 -17.26 3.23
N THR A 124 8.94 -17.77 2.44
CA THR A 124 9.96 -18.73 2.91
C THR A 124 11.18 -18.06 3.55
N GLY A 125 11.18 -16.72 3.64
CA GLY A 125 12.26 -15.91 4.20
C GLY A 125 11.88 -14.43 4.32
N GLY A 126 12.77 -13.61 4.88
CA GLY A 126 12.58 -12.17 4.99
C GLY A 126 12.73 -11.49 3.63
N ASN A 127 11.62 -10.97 3.09
CA ASN A 127 11.58 -10.28 1.80
C ASN A 127 11.18 -8.82 2.00
N VAL A 128 11.78 -7.92 1.22
CA VAL A 128 11.46 -6.49 1.23
C VAL A 128 11.15 -6.05 -0.18
N LEU A 129 9.95 -5.48 -0.39
CA LEU A 129 9.59 -4.79 -1.63
C LEU A 129 9.80 -3.28 -1.42
N MET A 130 10.72 -2.68 -2.17
CA MET A 130 10.95 -1.23 -2.16
C MET A 130 10.45 -0.62 -3.46
N LEU A 131 9.60 0.41 -3.35
CA LEU A 131 9.28 1.28 -4.48
C LEU A 131 10.27 2.47 -4.49
N PRO A 132 10.96 2.73 -5.61
CA PRO A 132 11.85 3.87 -5.71
C PRO A 132 11.08 5.19 -5.67
N ASP A 133 11.73 6.27 -5.21
CA ASP A 133 11.20 7.63 -5.23
C ASP A 133 11.26 8.23 -6.64
N VAL A 134 10.48 7.65 -7.55
CA VAL A 134 10.32 8.10 -8.93
C VAL A 134 8.87 7.87 -9.37
N THR A 135 8.38 8.71 -10.27
CA THR A 135 7.12 8.46 -10.95
C THR A 135 7.28 7.30 -11.93
N GLY A 136 6.33 6.37 -11.93
CA GLY A 136 6.31 5.27 -12.89
C GLY A 136 5.06 4.40 -12.76
N THR A 137 5.00 3.37 -13.60
CA THR A 137 3.96 2.33 -13.55
C THR A 137 4.60 1.02 -13.15
N VAL A 138 4.00 0.30 -12.19
CA VAL A 138 4.39 -1.08 -11.89
C VAL A 138 3.93 -1.97 -13.05
N ILE A 139 4.89 -2.62 -13.72
CA ILE A 139 4.61 -3.58 -14.78
C ILE A 139 4.48 -4.98 -14.20
N SER A 140 3.42 -5.66 -14.60
CA SER A 140 3.06 -7.04 -14.33
C SER A 140 2.87 -7.76 -15.67
N THR A 141 2.64 -9.06 -15.63
CA THR A 141 2.30 -9.83 -16.83
C THR A 141 1.00 -9.38 -17.50
N GLY A 142 0.09 -8.73 -16.78
CA GLY A 142 -1.20 -8.27 -17.30
C GLY A 142 -1.19 -6.89 -17.97
N ASN A 143 -0.17 -6.07 -17.71
CA ASN A 143 -0.01 -4.73 -18.28
C ASN A 143 1.38 -4.54 -18.92
N PHE A 144 2.00 -5.63 -19.35
CA PHE A 144 3.23 -5.58 -20.12
C PHE A 144 2.96 -4.89 -21.47
N PRO A 145 3.60 -3.75 -21.79
CA PRO A 145 3.25 -2.99 -22.97
C PRO A 145 3.70 -3.72 -24.24
N GLU A 146 2.93 -3.55 -25.32
CA GLU A 146 3.31 -4.08 -26.64
C GLU A 146 4.53 -3.36 -27.23
N VAL A 147 4.72 -2.09 -26.87
CA VAL A 147 5.80 -1.23 -27.39
C VAL A 147 6.47 -0.48 -26.25
N PHE A 148 7.80 -0.47 -26.26
CA PHE A 148 8.62 0.37 -25.39
C PHE A 148 9.23 1.51 -26.19
N GLU A 149 9.18 2.74 -25.67
CA GLU A 149 9.94 3.85 -26.25
C GLU A 149 11.45 3.64 -26.09
N SER A 150 11.86 3.12 -24.94
CA SER A 150 13.23 2.68 -24.68
C SER A 150 13.24 1.52 -23.69
N LEU A 151 14.15 0.57 -23.89
CA LEU A 151 14.40 -0.54 -22.99
C LEU A 151 15.90 -0.66 -22.78
N HIS A 152 16.35 -0.45 -21.54
CA HIS A 152 17.74 -0.68 -21.15
C HIS A 152 17.80 -1.87 -20.21
N VAL A 153 18.42 -2.96 -20.67
CA VAL A 153 18.59 -4.17 -19.86
C VAL A 153 19.94 -4.10 -19.16
N HIS A 154 19.92 -3.98 -17.83
CA HIS A 154 21.12 -4.09 -17.01
C HIS A 154 21.48 -5.57 -16.80
N GLY A 155 22.16 -6.16 -17.78
CA GLY A 155 22.60 -7.56 -17.71
C GLY A 155 22.39 -8.30 -19.03
N GLU A 156 22.16 -9.61 -18.93
CA GLU A 156 21.88 -10.47 -20.07
C GLU A 156 20.40 -10.39 -20.45
N ALA A 157 20.13 -10.25 -21.76
CA ALA A 157 18.79 -10.39 -22.32
C ALA A 157 18.75 -11.68 -23.15
N ALA A 158 17.94 -12.66 -22.72
CA ALA A 158 17.66 -13.85 -23.49
C ALA A 158 16.31 -13.67 -24.23
N LEU A 159 16.36 -13.63 -25.56
CA LEU A 159 15.17 -13.59 -26.40
C LEU A 159 14.97 -14.95 -27.06
N SER A 160 13.79 -15.56 -26.88
CA SER A 160 13.41 -16.80 -27.53
C SER A 160 12.38 -16.55 -28.63
N GLY A 161 12.57 -17.19 -29.78
CA GLY A 161 11.69 -17.02 -30.94
C GLY A 161 12.34 -16.21 -32.06
N VAL A 162 11.51 -15.66 -32.95
CA VAL A 162 11.96 -14.76 -34.02
C VAL A 162 12.18 -13.37 -33.43
N THR A 163 13.30 -12.74 -33.75
CA THR A 163 13.57 -11.34 -33.39
C THR A 163 13.87 -10.55 -34.65
N ASP A 164 13.00 -9.59 -34.96
CA ASP A 164 13.20 -8.66 -36.06
C ASP A 164 13.86 -7.38 -35.52
N LEU A 165 15.11 -7.13 -35.91
CA LEU A 165 15.78 -5.87 -35.60
C LEU A 165 15.67 -4.96 -36.83
N ALA A 166 14.74 -4.01 -36.75
CA ALA A 166 14.43 -3.08 -37.83
C ALA A 166 14.70 -1.62 -37.41
N GLY A 167 15.15 -0.80 -38.35
CA GLY A 167 15.45 0.61 -38.14
C GLY A 167 16.50 1.10 -39.13
N ALA A 168 16.66 2.43 -39.25
CA ALA A 168 17.64 3.02 -40.17
C ALA A 168 19.09 2.67 -39.78
N SER A 169 19.35 2.39 -38.50
CA SER A 169 20.62 1.91 -37.97
C SER A 169 20.38 0.92 -36.84
N THR A 170 20.90 -0.30 -36.99
CA THR A 170 20.89 -1.33 -35.94
C THR A 170 22.33 -1.72 -35.65
N THR A 171 22.74 -1.57 -34.39
CA THR A 171 24.07 -1.94 -33.94
C THR A 171 23.98 -3.23 -33.12
N LEU A 172 24.68 -4.28 -33.55
CA LEU A 172 24.83 -5.50 -32.76
C LEU A 172 26.22 -5.52 -32.15
N GLY A 173 26.28 -5.43 -30.82
CA GLY A 173 27.52 -5.42 -30.06
C GLY A 173 28.20 -4.03 -29.97
N SER A 174 29.43 -4.02 -29.50
CA SER A 174 30.30 -2.85 -29.35
C SER A 174 31.68 -3.11 -29.96
N PRO A 175 32.54 -2.08 -30.18
CA PRO A 175 33.89 -2.29 -30.69
C PRO A 175 34.68 -3.30 -29.85
N GLY A 176 35.24 -4.32 -30.50
CA GLY A 176 35.97 -5.41 -29.84
C GLY A 176 35.10 -6.55 -29.30
N SER A 177 33.77 -6.44 -29.36
CA SER A 177 32.87 -7.57 -29.05
C SER A 177 32.81 -8.59 -30.19
N THR A 178 32.38 -9.81 -29.88
CA THR A 178 32.13 -10.85 -30.88
C THR A 178 30.64 -11.11 -31.00
N VAL A 179 30.16 -11.31 -32.23
CA VAL A 179 28.81 -11.79 -32.51
C VAL A 179 28.94 -13.25 -32.95
N SER A 180 28.39 -14.16 -32.16
CA SER A 180 28.40 -15.60 -32.46
C SER A 180 27.03 -16.03 -32.99
N LEU A 181 27.02 -16.63 -34.19
CA LEU A 181 25.83 -17.25 -34.76
C LEU A 181 26.05 -18.76 -34.77
N SER A 182 25.37 -19.47 -33.88
CA SER A 182 25.45 -20.94 -33.80
C SER A 182 24.33 -21.65 -34.59
N SER A 183 23.63 -20.91 -35.45
CA SER A 183 22.50 -21.40 -36.25
C SER A 183 22.94 -21.92 -37.62
N TYR A 184 22.08 -22.73 -38.24
CA TYR A 184 22.26 -23.16 -39.63
C TYR A 184 21.90 -22.01 -40.58
N LEU A 185 22.90 -21.42 -41.23
CA LEU A 185 22.74 -20.39 -42.24
C LEU A 185 22.49 -21.04 -43.60
N ALA A 186 21.27 -20.95 -44.12
CA ALA A 186 20.85 -21.59 -45.38
C ALA A 186 20.40 -20.57 -46.44
N GLY A 187 20.50 -20.95 -47.71
CA GLY A 187 20.14 -20.12 -48.85
C GLY A 187 21.34 -19.60 -49.61
N ARG A 188 21.11 -18.99 -50.78
CA ARG A 188 22.17 -18.52 -51.67
C ARG A 188 22.96 -17.34 -51.10
N TYR A 189 22.28 -16.49 -50.32
CA TYR A 189 22.85 -15.29 -49.70
C TYR A 189 22.32 -15.16 -48.26
N PRO A 190 22.77 -16.03 -47.34
CA PRO A 190 22.25 -16.06 -45.97
C PRO A 190 22.67 -14.83 -45.15
N LEU A 191 23.73 -14.13 -45.60
CA LEU A 191 24.17 -12.84 -45.08
C LEU A 191 24.34 -11.88 -46.27
N VAL A 192 23.58 -10.79 -46.23
CA VAL A 192 23.64 -9.72 -47.24
C VAL A 192 24.06 -8.44 -46.52
N PHE A 193 25.24 -7.94 -46.83
CA PHE A 193 25.71 -6.65 -46.35
C PHE A 193 25.45 -5.61 -47.44
N GLY A 194 24.82 -4.49 -47.12
CA GLY A 194 24.56 -3.42 -48.08
C GLY A 194 24.80 -2.05 -47.45
N PRO A 195 25.29 -1.07 -48.20
CA PRO A 195 25.22 0.34 -47.78
C PRO A 195 23.75 0.74 -47.59
N GLY A 196 23.47 1.51 -46.53
CA GLY A 196 22.11 1.83 -46.06
C GLY A 196 21.30 2.80 -46.94
N GLY A 197 21.11 2.48 -48.23
CA GLY A 197 20.30 3.28 -49.14
C GLY A 197 19.97 2.55 -50.43
N ALA A 198 18.77 2.80 -50.97
CA ALA A 198 18.33 2.27 -52.25
C ALA A 198 19.25 2.75 -53.38
N GLY A 199 20.17 1.90 -53.84
CA GLY A 199 21.01 2.14 -55.01
C GLY A 199 22.51 1.87 -54.88
N ALA A 200 23.02 1.43 -53.73
CA ALA A 200 24.45 1.13 -53.58
C ALA A 200 24.72 -0.37 -53.37
N GLY A 201 25.78 -0.88 -53.99
CA GLY A 201 26.03 -2.31 -54.20
C GLY A 201 26.16 -3.12 -52.91
N SER A 202 25.60 -4.34 -52.89
CA SER A 202 25.70 -5.25 -51.76
C SER A 202 26.98 -6.09 -51.81
N THR A 203 27.57 -6.34 -50.65
CA THR A 203 28.54 -7.41 -50.44
C THR A 203 27.78 -8.63 -49.93
N THR A 204 27.73 -9.69 -50.72
CA THR A 204 27.16 -10.97 -50.30
C THR A 204 28.28 -11.93 -49.97
N TRP A 205 28.17 -12.66 -48.86
CA TRP A 205 29.08 -13.75 -48.58
C TRP A 205 28.47 -15.04 -49.11
N GLU A 206 29.02 -15.57 -50.20
CA GLU A 206 28.65 -16.88 -50.71
C GLU A 206 29.38 -17.96 -49.91
N VAL A 207 28.63 -18.93 -49.37
CA VAL A 207 29.18 -20.14 -48.78
C VAL A 207 29.08 -21.23 -49.86
N PRO A 208 30.17 -21.53 -50.60
CA PRO A 208 30.11 -22.54 -51.65
C PRO A 208 29.81 -23.92 -51.07
N PRO A 209 29.04 -24.77 -51.78
CA PRO A 209 28.75 -26.11 -51.31
C PRO A 209 30.06 -26.92 -51.16
N PRO A 210 30.12 -27.87 -50.21
CA PRO A 210 31.28 -28.74 -50.06
C PRO A 210 31.52 -29.51 -51.37
N PRO A 211 32.79 -29.78 -51.75
CA PRO A 211 33.09 -30.57 -52.94
C PRO A 211 32.41 -31.95 -52.84
N PRO A 212 31.97 -32.53 -53.96
CA PRO A 212 31.38 -33.87 -53.95
C PRO A 212 32.37 -34.85 -53.30
N PRO A 213 31.88 -35.81 -52.49
CA PRO A 213 32.76 -36.80 -51.88
C PRO A 213 33.57 -37.46 -52.99
N GLY A 214 34.90 -37.38 -52.88
CA GLY A 214 35.81 -37.87 -53.91
C GLY A 214 35.45 -39.31 -54.26
N GLY A 215 35.05 -39.54 -55.51
CA GLY A 215 34.90 -40.89 -56.03
C GLY A 215 36.27 -41.54 -56.00
N GLY A 216 36.50 -42.40 -54.99
CA GLY A 216 37.66 -43.28 -54.98
C GLY A 216 37.57 -44.18 -56.21
N GLY A 217 38.45 -43.94 -57.17
CA GLY A 217 38.80 -44.89 -58.22
C GLY A 217 39.85 -45.88 -57.72
#